data_AF-A0A955HZD4-F1
#
_entry.id   AF-A0A955HZD4-F1
#
_cell.length_a   1.000
_cell.length_b   1.000
_cell.length_c   1.000
_cell.angle_alpha   90.00
_cell.angle_beta   90.00
_cell.angle_gamma   90.00
#
_symmetry.space_group_name_H-M   'P 1'
#
loop_
_entity.id
_entity.type
_entity.pdbx_description
1 polymer ?
#
loop_
_entity_poly.entity_id
_entity_poly.type
_entity_poly.pdbx_seq_one_letter_code
_entity_poly.pdbx_strand_id
1 'polypeptide(L)'
;MSDMPTPQPEVATAPVEEASNVVPQVQELIQEFLGMMRVEATIVPRISMGEDGEITVFALRTKDANLLIGQGGSNLQSLQH
;
A
#
# COMPACT_ATOMS: atom_id res chain seq x y z
N MET A 1 -25.97 -9.46 51.24
CA MET A 1 -25.25 -10.18 50.17
C MET A 1 -25.12 -9.17 49.05
N SER A 2 -23.92 -8.62 48.84
CA SER A 2 -23.69 -7.60 47.81
C SER A 2 -23.12 -8.31 46.58
N ASP A 3 -23.90 -8.36 45.51
CA ASP A 3 -23.45 -8.84 44.20
C ASP A 3 -22.31 -7.93 43.71
N MET A 4 -21.13 -8.53 43.50
CA MET A 4 -20.00 -7.86 42.86
C MET A 4 -20.33 -7.65 41.37
N PRO A 5 -20.01 -6.49 40.77
CA PRO A 5 -20.15 -6.31 39.34
C PRO A 5 -19.16 -7.23 38.60
N THR A 6 -19.69 -8.03 37.68
CA THR A 6 -18.92 -8.88 36.77
C THR A 6 -17.94 -8.03 35.94
N PRO A 7 -16.65 -8.38 35.85
CA PRO A 7 -15.74 -7.68 34.95
C PRO A 7 -16.21 -7.87 33.50
N GLN A 8 -16.46 -6.76 32.81
CA GLN A 8 -16.65 -6.79 31.36
C GLN A 8 -15.31 -7.17 30.71
N PRO A 9 -15.28 -8.13 29.77
CA PRO A 9 -14.06 -8.39 29.02
C PRO A 9 -13.69 -7.14 28.22
N GLU A 10 -12.47 -6.65 28.42
CA GLU A 10 -11.84 -5.67 27.54
C GLU A 10 -11.93 -6.19 26.11
N VAL A 11 -12.77 -5.56 25.29
CA VAL A 11 -12.71 -5.75 23.85
C VAL A 11 -11.37 -5.18 23.44
N ALA A 12 -10.44 -6.05 23.06
CA ALA A 12 -9.14 -5.69 22.53
C ALA A 12 -9.32 -4.85 21.25
N THR A 13 -9.45 -3.54 21.41
CA THR A 13 -9.05 -2.55 20.41
C THR A 13 -7.52 -2.65 20.31
N ALA A 14 -6.85 -2.87 19.18
CA ALA A 14 -7.25 -2.80 17.78
C ALA A 14 -6.22 -3.59 16.95
N PRO A 15 -6.64 -4.41 15.96
CA PRO A 15 -5.74 -4.88 14.89
C PRO A 15 -5.68 -3.91 13.71
N VAL A 16 -6.42 -2.78 13.75
CA VAL A 16 -6.71 -1.96 12.56
C VAL A 16 -5.64 -0.91 12.27
N GLU A 17 -4.83 -0.51 13.26
CA GLU A 17 -3.81 0.54 13.08
C GLU A 17 -2.59 0.10 12.27
N GLU A 18 -2.16 -1.17 12.35
CA GLU A 18 -0.93 -1.63 11.71
C GLU A 18 -1.05 -1.72 10.17
N ALA A 19 -2.20 -2.16 9.66
CA ALA A 19 -2.45 -2.20 8.21
C ALA A 19 -2.55 -0.80 7.59
N SER A 20 -2.96 0.19 8.38
CA SER A 20 -3.17 1.58 7.93
C SER A 20 -1.85 2.28 7.53
N ASN A 21 -0.73 1.86 8.11
CA ASN A 21 0.57 2.50 7.87
C ASN A 21 1.36 1.93 6.68
N VAL A 22 0.94 0.82 6.08
CA VAL A 22 1.70 0.16 5.00
C VAL A 22 1.56 0.92 3.66
N VAL A 23 0.35 1.37 3.33
CA VAL A 23 0.09 2.09 2.07
C VAL A 23 0.94 3.37 1.92
N PRO A 24 1.00 4.28 2.91
CA PRO A 24 1.83 5.47 2.79
C PRO A 24 3.33 5.14 2.72
N GLN A 25 3.81 4.12 3.43
CA GLN A 25 5.22 3.69 3.37
C GLN A 25 5.60 3.14 1.99
N VAL A 26 4.75 2.29 1.40
CA VAL A 26 4.97 1.78 0.05
C VAL A 26 4.92 2.91 -0.97
N GLN A 27 4.01 3.88 -0.80
CA GLN A 27 3.96 5.06 -1.66
C GLN A 27 5.26 5.88 -1.57
N GLU A 28 5.81 6.10 -0.37
CA GLU A 28 7.07 6.81 -0.17
C GLU A 28 8.25 6.07 -0.83
N LEU A 29 8.34 4.76 -0.64
CA LEU A 29 9.36 3.91 -1.27
C LEU A 29 9.32 4.00 -2.81
N ILE A 30 8.12 3.91 -3.39
CA ILE A 30 7.94 4.07 -4.84
C ILE A 30 8.35 5.47 -5.28
N GLN A 31 8.01 6.51 -4.52
CA GLN A 31 8.36 7.89 -4.83
C GLN A 31 9.89 8.11 -4.81
N GLU A 32 10.59 7.55 -3.83
CA GLU A 32 12.06 7.60 -3.75
C GLU A 32 12.71 6.89 -4.94
N PHE A 33 12.24 5.70 -5.29
CA PHE A 33 12.74 4.95 -6.43
C PHE A 33 12.58 5.71 -7.76
N LEU A 34 11.40 6.28 -7.98
CA LEU A 34 11.13 7.13 -9.15
C LEU A 34 12.03 8.38 -9.16
N GLY A 35 12.29 8.96 -7.98
CA GLY A 35 13.21 10.08 -7.81
C GLY A 35 14.65 9.73 -8.21
N MET A 36 15.15 8.55 -7.84
CA MET A 36 16.48 8.07 -8.26
C MET A 36 16.60 7.93 -9.78
N MET A 37 15.52 7.54 -10.45
CA MET A 37 15.45 7.45 -11.92
C MET A 37 15.16 8.80 -12.60
N ARG A 38 14.95 9.88 -11.84
CA ARG A 38 14.51 11.20 -12.33
C ARG A 38 13.19 11.14 -13.10
N VAL A 39 12.30 10.23 -12.71
CA VAL A 39 10.96 10.10 -13.29
C VAL A 39 9.97 10.89 -12.45
N GLU A 40 9.29 11.84 -13.08
CA GLU A 40 8.18 12.54 -12.45
C GLU A 40 6.90 11.71 -12.64
N ALA A 41 6.37 11.16 -11.54
CA ALA A 41 5.09 10.45 -11.56
C ALA A 41 4.19 10.86 -10.40
N THR A 42 2.89 10.81 -10.64
CA THR A 42 1.86 10.84 -9.60
C THR A 42 1.46 9.43 -9.24
N ILE A 43 1.58 9.07 -7.96
CA ILE A 43 1.15 7.78 -7.42
C ILE A 43 -0.29 7.92 -6.92
N VAL A 44 -1.18 7.04 -7.36
CA VAL A 44 -2.58 6.99 -6.93
C VAL A 44 -2.88 5.59 -6.38
N PRO A 45 -2.85 5.38 -5.06
CA PRO A 45 -3.26 4.12 -4.47
C PRO A 45 -4.76 3.90 -4.69
N ARG A 46 -5.14 2.67 -5.00
CA ARG A 46 -6.53 2.24 -5.20
C ARG A 46 -6.72 0.88 -4.54
N ILE A 47 -7.82 0.71 -3.84
CA ILE A 47 -8.24 -0.62 -3.39
C ILE A 47 -8.95 -1.30 -4.55
N SER A 48 -8.54 -2.52 -4.86
CA SER A 48 -9.17 -3.37 -5.86
C SER A 48 -9.52 -4.72 -5.23
N MET A 49 -10.59 -5.34 -5.70
CA MET A 49 -11.01 -6.66 -5.23
C MET A 49 -10.46 -7.71 -6.19
N GLY A 50 -9.49 -8.50 -5.73
CA GLY A 50 -8.96 -9.66 -6.44
C GLY A 50 -9.67 -10.96 -6.03
N GLU A 51 -9.27 -12.07 -6.64
CA GLU A 51 -9.79 -13.41 -6.29
C GLU A 51 -9.47 -13.80 -4.83
N ASP A 52 -8.33 -13.32 -4.30
CA ASP A 52 -7.85 -13.60 -2.94
C ASP A 52 -8.22 -12.52 -1.90
N GLY A 53 -9.04 -11.54 -2.28
CA GLY A 53 -9.49 -10.45 -1.41
C GLY A 53 -9.05 -9.06 -1.85
N GLU A 54 -9.05 -8.12 -0.90
CA GLU A 54 -8.68 -6.73 -1.17
C GLU A 54 -7.18 -6.59 -1.41
N ILE A 55 -6.81 -6.02 -2.55
CA ILE A 55 -5.43 -5.69 -2.91
C ILE A 55 -5.30 -4.17 -3.10
N THR A 56 -4.16 -3.63 -2.68
CA THR A 56 -3.80 -2.24 -2.96
C THR A 56 -3.03 -2.16 -4.27
N VAL A 57 -3.58 -1.43 -5.24
CA VAL A 57 -2.96 -1.16 -6.54
C VAL A 57 -2.42 0.27 -6.54
N PHE A 58 -1.12 0.42 -6.79
CA PHE A 58 -0.47 1.73 -6.92
C PHE A 58 -0.41 2.12 -8.40
N ALA A 59 -1.35 2.95 -8.85
CA ALA A 59 -1.36 3.42 -10.22
C ALA A 59 -0.37 4.57 -10.40
N LEU A 60 0.55 4.44 -11.36
CA LEU A 60 1.55 5.46 -11.70
C LEU A 60 1.12 6.25 -12.93
N ARG A 61 0.99 7.57 -12.80
CA ARG A 61 0.77 8.47 -13.93
C ARG A 61 2.03 9.29 -14.17
N THR A 62 2.68 9.07 -15.31
CA THR A 62 3.91 9.77 -15.71
C THR A 62 3.92 10.01 -17.22
N LYS A 63 4.71 10.99 -17.66
CA LYS A 63 5.05 11.18 -19.08
C LYS A 63 6.10 10.17 -19.56
N ASP A 64 6.84 9.57 -18.64
CA ASP A 64 7.95 8.66 -18.90
C ASP A 64 7.54 7.18 -18.75
N ALA A 65 6.27 6.86 -19.06
CA ALA A 65 5.71 5.53 -18.84
C ALA A 65 6.51 4.43 -19.56
N ASN A 66 7.05 4.72 -20.75
CA ASN A 66 7.88 3.77 -21.51
C ASN A 66 9.18 3.41 -20.79
N LEU A 67 9.78 4.35 -20.06
CA LEU A 67 10.97 4.09 -19.25
C LEU A 67 10.64 3.20 -18.05
N LEU A 68 9.50 3.45 -17.40
CA LEU A 68 9.01 2.64 -16.28
C LEU A 68 8.60 1.23 -16.69
N ILE A 69 8.00 1.07 -17.88
CA ILE A 69 7.70 -0.25 -18.42
C ILE A 69 9.00 -0.96 -18.79
N GLY A 70 9.95 -0.26 -19.42
CA GLY A 70 11.18 -0.86 -19.93
C GLY A 70 10.93 -1.76 -21.14
N GLN A 71 11.97 -2.43 -21.64
CA GLN A 71 11.80 -3.39 -22.74
C GLN A 71 11.03 -4.61 -22.26
N GLY A 72 9.87 -4.87 -22.86
CA GLY A 72 9.03 -6.03 -22.53
C GLY A 72 8.43 -6.01 -21.11
N GLY A 73 8.43 -4.86 -20.41
CA GLY A 73 7.89 -4.77 -19.05
C GLY A 73 8.90 -5.01 -17.93
N SER A 74 10.19 -5.18 -18.24
CA SER A 74 11.23 -5.58 -17.27
C SER A 74 11.35 -4.65 -16.06
N ASN A 75 11.26 -3.33 -16.27
CA ASN A 75 11.47 -2.36 -15.20
C ASN A 75 10.26 -2.32 -14.26
N LEU A 76 9.06 -2.49 -14.81
CA LEU A 76 7.83 -2.55 -14.04
C LEU A 76 7.76 -3.83 -13.21
N GLN A 77 8.22 -4.96 -13.75
CA GLN A 77 8.33 -6.22 -13.01
C GLN A 77 9.34 -6.11 -11.86
N SER A 78 10.51 -5.50 -12.11
CA SER A 78 11.51 -5.27 -11.05
C SER A 78 10.99 -4.35 -9.93
N LEU A 79 10.08 -3.43 -10.22
CA LEU A 79 9.45 -2.56 -9.22
C LEU A 79 8.38 -3.29 -8.39
N GLN A 80 7.81 -4.37 -8.90
CA GLN A 80 6.79 -5.17 -8.21
C GLN A 80 7.38 -6.21 -7.26
N HIS A 81 8.65 -6.58 -7.44
CA HIS A 81 9.38 -7.55 -6.62
C HIS A 81 10.04 -6.90 -5.41
#